data_AF-M8B0D9-F1
#
_entry.id   AF-M8B0D9-F1
#
_cell.length_a   1.000
_cell.length_b   1.000
_cell.length_c   1.000
_cell.angle_alpha   90.00
_cell.angle_beta   90.00
_cell.angle_gamma   90.00
#
_symmetry.space_group_name_H-M   'P 1'
#
loop_
_entity.id
_entity.type
_entity.pdbx_description
1 polymer ?
#
loop_
_entity_poly.entity_id
_entity_poly.type
_entity_poly.pdbx_seq_one_letter_code
_entity_poly.pdbx_strand_id
1 'polypeptide(L)'
;MTDKVDRVVSRAIYFWLPAGEIARLHRIRAETWHYYMGEPLTVFEVHDDGQVKMIVVGPDLRKGQRPQYMVSPYVWFGAFLTHDIESTADGNVFVKTPGQVPDTRYSFFGVPCAPSYQFEDDEMARRDNMKTLARNAEAFINYLVSLVHCCCK
;
A
#
# COMPACT_ATOMS: atom_id res chain seq x y z
N MET A 1 -22.36 19.68 -14.34
CA MET A 1 -21.69 18.83 -13.34
C MET A 1 -20.51 19.64 -12.81
N THR A 2 -20.74 20.44 -11.77
CA THR A 2 -19.71 21.26 -11.13
C THR A 2 -19.88 21.06 -9.64
N ASP A 3 -19.38 19.93 -9.15
CA ASP A 3 -18.95 19.88 -7.76
C ASP A 3 -17.75 20.83 -7.68
N LYS A 4 -18.03 22.10 -7.38
CA LYS A 4 -16.99 23.02 -6.92
C LYS A 4 -16.51 22.46 -5.59
N VAL A 5 -15.44 21.68 -5.63
CA VAL A 5 -14.79 21.24 -4.41
C VAL A 5 -13.99 22.43 -3.91
N ASP A 6 -14.32 22.95 -2.73
CA ASP A 6 -13.61 24.05 -2.07
C ASP A 6 -12.27 23.55 -1.50
N ARG A 7 -11.42 23.01 -2.38
CA ARG A 7 -10.11 22.45 -2.04
C ARG A 7 -9.18 22.43 -3.24
N VAL A 8 -7.90 22.22 -2.95
CA VAL A 8 -6.86 22.08 -3.97
C VAL A 8 -7.21 20.92 -4.92
N VAL A 9 -6.99 21.11 -6.22
CA VAL A 9 -7.35 20.10 -7.23
C VAL A 9 -6.52 18.82 -7.05
N SER A 10 -5.23 18.96 -6.74
CA SER A 10 -4.32 17.83 -6.57
C SER A 10 -3.14 18.22 -5.67
N ARG A 11 -2.62 17.23 -4.94
CA ARG A 11 -1.36 17.33 -4.19
C ARG A 11 -0.52 16.10 -4.51
N ALA A 12 0.78 16.29 -4.63
CA ALA A 12 1.73 15.20 -4.74
C ALA A 12 2.70 15.23 -3.57
N ILE A 13 3.06 14.05 -3.08
CA ILE A 13 4.13 13.88 -2.10
C ILE A 13 5.23 12.99 -2.67
N TYR A 14 6.41 13.11 -2.08
CA TYR A 14 7.41 12.05 -2.16
C TYR A 14 7.17 11.07 -1.01
N PHE A 15 7.18 9.78 -1.33
CA PHE A 15 7.01 8.70 -0.38
C PHE A 15 8.24 7.78 -0.41
N TRP A 16 8.83 7.56 0.75
CA TRP A 16 10.00 6.72 0.93
C TRP A 16 9.65 5.59 1.89
N LEU A 17 9.88 4.34 1.49
CA LEU A 17 9.64 3.18 2.33
C LEU A 17 10.92 2.36 2.48
N PRO A 18 11.54 2.32 3.67
CA PRO A 18 12.63 1.40 3.96
C PRO A 18 12.15 -0.05 3.96
N ALA A 19 13.06 -0.99 3.69
CA ALA A 19 12.76 -2.41 3.87
C ALA A 19 12.43 -2.73 5.34
N GLY A 20 11.48 -3.63 5.53
CA GLY A 20 10.93 -4.00 6.83
C GLY A 20 9.83 -3.06 7.34
N GLU A 21 9.63 -1.90 6.71
CA GLU A 21 8.55 -0.95 7.02
C GLU A 21 7.34 -1.14 6.08
N ILE A 22 6.19 -0.63 6.50
CA ILE A 22 4.92 -0.70 5.77
C ILE A 22 4.23 0.66 5.63
N ALA A 23 3.49 0.81 4.53
CA ALA A 23 2.37 1.74 4.43
C ALA A 23 1.13 1.03 5.00
N ARG A 24 0.56 1.58 6.08
CA ARG A 24 -0.55 0.94 6.79
C ARG A 24 -1.79 0.81 5.93
N LEU A 25 -2.60 -0.18 6.25
CA LEU A 25 -3.89 -0.39 5.60
C LEU A 25 -4.83 0.78 5.90
N HIS A 26 -5.22 1.51 4.87
CA HIS A 26 -6.11 2.67 4.95
C HIS A 26 -6.91 2.80 3.64
N ARG A 27 -7.84 3.74 3.56
CA ARG A 27 -8.50 4.08 2.30
C ARG A 27 -8.71 5.58 2.20
N ILE A 28 -8.57 6.09 0.98
CA ILE A 28 -8.78 7.49 0.63
C ILE A 28 -9.51 7.61 -0.71
N ARG A 29 -9.75 8.84 -1.16
CA ARG A 29 -10.47 9.11 -2.41
C ARG A 29 -9.70 8.75 -3.67
N ALA A 30 -8.38 8.89 -3.68
CA ALA A 30 -7.53 8.49 -4.80
C ALA A 30 -6.07 8.57 -4.39
N GLU A 31 -5.31 7.54 -4.74
CA GLU A 31 -3.85 7.54 -4.61
C GLU A 31 -3.23 6.91 -5.84
N THR A 32 -2.40 7.67 -6.55
CA THR A 32 -1.62 7.14 -7.67
C THR A 32 -0.17 7.02 -7.26
N TRP A 33 0.40 5.84 -7.43
CA TRP A 33 1.78 5.51 -7.15
C TRP A 33 2.59 5.64 -8.44
N HIS A 34 3.67 6.42 -8.39
CA HIS A 34 4.66 6.56 -9.46
C HIS A 34 6.02 6.11 -8.96
N TYR A 35 6.50 4.98 -9.49
CA TYR A 35 7.82 4.45 -9.15
C TYR A 35 8.93 5.40 -9.64
N TYR A 36 9.85 5.76 -8.75
CA TYR A 36 11.04 6.54 -9.09
C TYR A 36 12.32 5.72 -9.00
N MET A 37 12.57 5.03 -7.88
CA MET A 37 13.77 4.20 -7.70
C MET A 37 13.67 3.24 -6.50
N GLY A 38 14.58 2.26 -6.42
CA GLY A 38 14.66 1.28 -5.35
C GLY A 38 14.04 -0.08 -5.74
N GLU A 39 13.49 -0.78 -4.76
CA GLU A 39 12.82 -2.06 -4.97
C GLU A 39 11.34 -1.89 -5.37
N PRO A 40 10.70 -2.83 -6.06
CA PRO A 40 9.27 -2.75 -6.32
C PRO A 40 8.45 -2.85 -5.02
N LEU A 41 7.35 -2.12 -4.92
CA LEU A 41 6.36 -2.27 -3.85
C LEU A 41 5.23 -3.21 -4.28
N THR A 42 4.68 -3.95 -3.34
CA THR A 42 3.38 -4.60 -3.51
C THR A 42 2.32 -3.75 -2.84
N VAL A 43 1.34 -3.29 -3.62
CA VAL A 43 0.10 -2.67 -3.14
C VAL A 43 -0.91 -3.78 -2.92
N PHE A 44 -1.31 -3.96 -1.66
CA PHE A 44 -2.32 -4.92 -1.23
C PHE A 44 -3.65 -4.20 -1.12
N GLU A 45 -4.66 -4.65 -1.86
CA GLU A 45 -6.01 -4.09 -1.86
C GLU A 45 -7.02 -5.07 -1.27
N VAL A 46 -7.97 -4.57 -0.49
CA VAL A 46 -9.17 -5.28 -0.02
C VAL A 46 -10.41 -4.50 -0.47
N HIS A 47 -11.25 -5.15 -1.25
CA HIS A 47 -12.53 -4.61 -1.72
C HIS A 47 -13.65 -4.90 -0.72
N ASP A 48 -14.73 -4.10 -0.78
CA ASP A 48 -15.90 -4.23 0.11
C ASP A 48 -16.67 -5.55 -0.06
N ASP A 49 -16.41 -6.31 -1.12
CA ASP A 49 -16.94 -7.66 -1.34
C ASP A 49 -16.00 -8.77 -0.79
N GLY A 50 -14.90 -8.39 -0.14
CA GLY A 50 -13.89 -9.30 0.40
C GLY A 50 -12.87 -9.78 -0.62
N GLN A 51 -12.95 -9.36 -1.89
CA GLN A 51 -11.91 -9.67 -2.88
C GLN A 51 -10.60 -8.97 -2.51
N VAL A 52 -9.50 -9.68 -2.73
CA VAL A 52 -8.15 -9.19 -2.45
C VAL A 52 -7.35 -9.14 -3.75
N LYS A 53 -6.57 -8.07 -3.93
CA LYS A 53 -5.62 -7.94 -5.03
C LYS A 53 -4.24 -7.58 -4.51
N MET A 54 -3.22 -8.06 -5.21
CA MET A 54 -1.83 -7.66 -4.99
C MET A 54 -1.28 -7.17 -6.31
N ILE A 55 -0.85 -5.90 -6.32
CA ILE A 55 -0.32 -5.25 -7.51
C ILE A 55 1.13 -4.86 -7.23
N VAL A 56 2.04 -5.35 -8.05
CA VAL A 56 3.46 -4.98 -7.93
C VAL A 56 3.73 -3.71 -8.73
N VAL A 57 4.12 -2.64 -8.03
CA VAL A 57 4.45 -1.34 -8.60
C VAL A 57 5.97 -1.20 -8.66
N GLY A 58 6.51 -1.11 -9.88
CA GLY A 58 7.95 -1.16 -10.13
C GLY A 58 8.28 -1.14 -11.63
N PRO A 59 9.58 -1.16 -11.98
CA PRO A 59 10.04 -0.88 -13.35
C PRO A 59 10.01 -2.09 -14.28
N ASP A 60 9.95 -3.33 -13.78
CA ASP A 60 10.10 -4.54 -14.60
C ASP A 60 8.79 -4.96 -15.28
N LEU A 61 8.49 -4.32 -16.41
CA LEU A 61 7.32 -4.60 -17.24
C LEU A 61 7.23 -6.06 -17.70
N ARG A 62 8.38 -6.73 -17.91
CA ARG A 62 8.42 -8.12 -18.39
C ARG A 62 7.94 -9.10 -17.33
N LYS A 63 8.03 -8.71 -16.05
CA LYS A 63 7.47 -9.43 -14.91
C LYS A 63 6.06 -8.97 -14.52
N GLY A 64 5.42 -8.13 -15.34
CA GLY A 64 4.08 -7.61 -15.06
C GLY A 64 4.02 -6.50 -14.00
N GLN A 65 5.18 -5.94 -13.60
CA GLN A 65 5.20 -4.78 -12.72
C GLN A 65 4.65 -3.55 -13.43
N ARG A 66 4.11 -2.62 -12.65
CA ARG A 66 3.52 -1.38 -13.16
C ARG A 66 4.32 -0.18 -12.64
N PRO A 67 5.02 0.61 -13.48
CA PRO A 67 5.73 1.80 -13.01
C PRO A 67 4.78 2.86 -12.46
N GLN A 68 3.52 2.82 -12.88
CA GLN A 68 2.44 3.66 -12.38
C GLN A 68 1.22 2.80 -12.06
N TYR A 69 0.59 3.05 -10.91
CA TYR A 69 -0.64 2.36 -10.53
C TYR A 69 -1.54 3.27 -9.69
N MET A 70 -2.85 3.26 -9.97
CA MET A 70 -3.83 4.01 -9.21
C MET A 70 -4.70 3.04 -8.42
N VAL A 71 -4.75 3.22 -7.10
CA VAL A 71 -5.73 2.54 -6.26
C VAL A 71 -7.09 3.18 -6.49
N SER A 72 -8.12 2.34 -6.71
CA SER A 72 -9.47 2.85 -6.94
C SER A 72 -10.01 3.58 -5.69
N PRO A 73 -10.84 4.63 -5.86
CA PRO A 73 -11.41 5.36 -4.73
C PRO A 73 -12.06 4.45 -3.69
N TYR A 74 -11.80 4.73 -2.41
CA TYR A 74 -12.40 4.07 -1.25
C TYR A 74 -12.11 2.56 -1.12
N VAL A 75 -11.18 2.02 -1.90
CA VAL A 75 -10.63 0.67 -1.70
C VAL A 75 -9.63 0.71 -0.53
N TRP A 76 -9.70 -0.29 0.35
CA TRP A 76 -8.70 -0.45 1.40
C TRP A 76 -7.38 -0.89 0.78
N PHE A 77 -6.30 -0.19 1.06
CA PHE A 77 -4.98 -0.56 0.58
C PHE A 77 -3.86 -0.28 1.59
N GLY A 78 -2.82 -1.10 1.50
CA GLY A 78 -1.54 -0.89 2.18
C GLY A 78 -0.40 -1.33 1.26
N ALA A 79 0.84 -1.03 1.63
CA ALA A 79 1.99 -1.37 0.80
C ALA A 79 3.21 -1.80 1.62
N PHE A 80 4.05 -2.63 1.00
CA PHE A 80 5.31 -3.13 1.54
C PHE A 80 6.27 -3.44 0.39
N LEU A 81 7.58 -3.53 0.66
CA LEU A 81 8.54 -3.94 -0.38
C LEU A 81 8.25 -5.37 -0.80
N THR A 82 8.14 -5.59 -2.11
CA THR A 82 7.74 -6.90 -2.68
C THR A 82 8.64 -8.03 -2.21
N HIS A 83 9.93 -7.75 -1.97
CA HIS A 83 10.89 -8.77 -1.54
C HIS A 83 10.95 -8.99 -0.02
N ASP A 84 10.20 -8.24 0.79
CA ASP A 84 10.13 -8.46 2.25
C ASP A 84 9.18 -9.62 2.61
N ILE A 85 8.34 -10.03 1.66
CA ILE A 85 7.41 -11.14 1.83
C ILE A 85 7.70 -12.22 0.78
N GLU A 86 7.97 -13.43 1.25
CA GLU A 86 7.92 -14.63 0.42
C GLU A 86 6.58 -15.33 0.66
N SER A 87 5.91 -15.79 -0.39
CA SER A 87 4.69 -16.61 -0.27
C SER A 87 5.00 -18.04 -0.67
N THR A 88 4.46 -19.02 0.06
CA THR A 88 4.42 -20.42 -0.37
C THR A 88 3.09 -20.72 -1.05
N ALA A 89 3.06 -21.80 -1.83
CA ALA A 89 1.89 -22.27 -2.57
C ALA A 89 0.66 -22.54 -1.68
N ASP A 90 0.85 -22.76 -0.38
CA ASP A 90 -0.20 -23.11 0.58
C ASP A 90 -0.83 -21.89 1.28
N GLY A 91 -0.46 -20.66 0.86
CA GLY A 91 -0.99 -19.42 1.42
C GLY A 91 -0.48 -19.07 2.82
N ASN A 92 0.39 -19.92 3.39
CA ASN A 92 1.00 -19.72 4.70
C ASN A 92 2.50 -19.42 4.56
N VAL A 93 2.88 -18.14 4.45
CA VAL A 93 4.18 -17.62 4.94
C VAL A 93 4.02 -16.18 5.38
N PHE A 94 4.66 -15.84 6.50
CA PHE A 94 4.92 -14.46 6.91
C PHE A 94 6.41 -14.19 7.02
N VAL A 95 6.80 -13.12 6.33
CA VAL A 95 7.89 -12.19 6.64
C VAL A 95 9.29 -12.79 6.55
N LYS A 96 9.96 -12.49 5.44
CA LYS A 96 11.41 -12.57 5.37
C LYS A 96 11.96 -11.29 6.00
N THR A 97 11.88 -11.18 7.32
CA THR A 97 12.81 -10.28 8.03
C THR A 97 13.92 -11.16 8.56
N PRO A 98 15.04 -11.37 7.84
CA PRO A 98 16.28 -11.57 8.56
C PRO A 98 16.60 -10.25 9.25
N GLY A 99 17.11 -10.31 10.48
CA GLY A 99 17.60 -9.14 11.19
C GLY A 99 18.57 -8.28 10.37
N GLN A 100 18.84 -7.06 10.83
CA GLN A 100 19.72 -6.08 10.16
C GLN A 100 19.60 -6.12 8.63
N VAL A 101 18.48 -5.60 8.13
CA VAL A 101 18.36 -5.31 6.71
C VAL A 101 19.43 -4.24 6.38
N PRO A 102 20.23 -4.41 5.31
CA PRO A 102 21.15 -3.36 4.92
C PRO A 102 20.38 -2.05 4.71
N ASP A 103 20.88 -0.93 5.22
CA ASP A 103 20.30 0.42 5.05
C ASP A 103 20.11 0.84 3.57
N THR A 104 20.50 -0.01 2.63
CA THR A 104 20.43 0.19 1.20
C THR A 104 19.15 -0.30 0.54
N ARG A 105 18.31 -1.11 1.23
CA ARG A 105 17.03 -1.59 0.67
C ARG A 105 15.89 -0.63 1.01
N TYR A 106 15.29 -0.04 -0.02
CA TYR A 106 14.20 0.92 0.10
C TYR A 106 13.38 0.95 -1.19
N SER A 107 12.28 1.71 -1.16
CA SER A 107 11.65 2.19 -2.38
C SER A 107 11.18 3.64 -2.30
N PHE A 108 11.25 4.34 -3.42
CA PHE A 108 10.94 5.76 -3.54
C PHE A 108 9.91 6.02 -4.63
N PHE A 109 8.85 6.72 -4.27
CA PHE A 109 7.69 6.99 -5.10
C PHE A 109 7.28 8.46 -5.09
N GLY A 110 6.68 8.89 -6.19
CA GLY A 110 5.77 10.03 -6.21
C GLY A 110 4.34 9.55 -5.99
N VAL A 111 3.59 10.26 -5.16
CA VAL A 111 2.23 9.88 -4.80
C VAL A 111 1.28 11.08 -4.97
N PRO A 112 0.80 11.37 -6.20
CA PRO A 112 -0.27 12.32 -6.42
C PRO A 112 -1.65 11.77 -6.01
N CYS A 113 -2.41 12.63 -5.34
CA CYS A 113 -3.84 12.43 -5.05
C CYS A 113 -4.65 13.50 -5.80
N ALA A 114 -5.62 13.07 -6.59
CA ALA A 114 -6.59 13.92 -7.24
C ALA A 114 -7.99 13.31 -7.06
N PRO A 115 -8.90 13.97 -6.33
CA PRO A 115 -8.76 15.29 -5.69
C PRO A 115 -7.72 15.32 -4.55
N SER A 116 -7.22 16.51 -4.16
CA SER A 116 -6.11 16.62 -3.21
C SER A 116 -6.41 15.96 -1.86
N TYR A 117 -5.39 15.30 -1.29
CA TYR A 117 -5.45 14.70 0.05
C TYR A 117 -5.88 15.70 1.13
N GLN A 118 -6.75 15.23 2.03
CA GLN A 118 -7.19 15.90 3.25
C GLN A 118 -7.24 14.84 4.36
N PHE A 119 -6.87 15.19 5.59
CA PHE A 119 -6.83 14.23 6.71
C PHE A 119 -8.22 13.65 7.03
N GLU A 120 -9.27 14.43 6.77
CA GLU A 120 -10.65 14.03 6.99
C GLU A 120 -11.14 12.96 6.01
N ASP A 121 -10.44 12.77 4.89
CA ASP A 121 -10.73 11.74 3.89
C ASP A 121 -9.95 10.43 4.15
N ASP A 122 -9.05 10.39 5.14
CA ASP A 122 -8.22 9.21 5.47
C ASP A 122 -8.86 8.36 6.56
N GLU A 123 -9.27 7.16 6.15
CA GLU A 123 -9.78 6.15 7.06
C GLU A 123 -8.74 5.05 7.28
N MET A 124 -8.21 4.99 8.51
CA MET A 124 -7.27 3.96 8.93
C MET A 124 -8.00 2.66 9.30
N ALA A 125 -7.50 1.54 8.79
CA ALA A 125 -8.13 0.24 9.02
C ALA A 125 -8.02 -0.22 10.47
N ARG A 126 -9.10 -0.80 10.97
CA ARG A 126 -9.13 -1.53 12.25
C ARG A 126 -9.11 -3.03 12.00
N ARG A 127 -8.28 -3.73 12.77
CA ARG A 127 -8.06 -5.18 12.64
C ARG A 127 -9.38 -5.97 12.59
N ASP A 128 -10.28 -5.74 13.54
CA ASP A 128 -11.52 -6.55 13.68
C ASP A 128 -12.46 -6.40 12.48
N ASN A 129 -12.57 -5.19 11.94
CA ASN A 129 -13.40 -4.90 10.77
C ASN A 129 -12.83 -5.58 9.53
N MET A 130 -11.52 -5.45 9.30
CA MET A 130 -10.87 -6.00 8.10
C MET A 130 -10.86 -7.53 8.10
N LYS A 131 -10.66 -8.16 9.26
CA LYS A 131 -10.76 -9.62 9.40
C LYS A 131 -12.14 -10.14 9.02
N THR A 132 -13.18 -9.40 9.39
CA THR A 132 -14.56 -9.76 9.03
C THR A 132 -14.77 -9.67 7.52
N LEU A 133 -14.18 -8.64 6.89
CA LEU A 133 -14.31 -8.37 5.46
C LEU A 133 -13.56 -9.40 4.57
N ALA A 134 -12.31 -9.72 4.90
CA ALA A 134 -11.46 -10.61 4.09
C ALA A 134 -10.69 -11.62 4.93
N ARG A 135 -11.42 -12.62 5.47
CA ARG A 135 -10.87 -13.67 6.34
C ARG A 135 -9.71 -14.45 5.71
N ASN A 136 -9.78 -14.68 4.40
CA ASN A 136 -8.75 -15.38 3.63
C ASN A 136 -7.42 -14.63 3.53
N ALA A 137 -7.38 -13.33 3.90
CA ALA A 137 -6.17 -12.52 3.92
C ALA A 137 -5.84 -11.98 5.33
N GLU A 138 -6.37 -12.62 6.38
CA GLU A 138 -6.22 -12.19 7.78
C GLU A 138 -4.77 -11.86 8.15
N ALA A 139 -3.84 -12.68 7.67
CA ALA A 139 -2.46 -12.54 8.11
C ALA A 139 -1.77 -11.32 7.43
N PHE A 140 -2.09 -11.00 6.17
CA PHE A 140 -1.66 -9.75 5.53
C PHE A 140 -2.31 -8.53 6.19
N ILE A 141 -3.59 -8.64 6.54
CA ILE A 141 -4.30 -7.60 7.30
C ILE A 141 -3.59 -7.36 8.64
N ASN A 142 -3.27 -8.42 9.39
CA ASN A 142 -2.58 -8.31 10.67
C ASN A 142 -1.20 -7.64 10.54
N TYR A 143 -0.47 -7.94 9.47
CA TYR A 143 0.80 -7.30 9.16
C TYR A 143 0.61 -5.80 8.87
N LEU A 144 -0.30 -5.45 7.96
CA LEU A 144 -0.52 -4.09 7.48
C LEU A 144 -1.26 -3.16 8.46
N VAL A 145 -1.87 -3.69 9.52
CA VAL A 145 -2.43 -2.87 10.62
C VAL A 145 -1.46 -2.71 11.80
N SER A 146 -0.30 -3.39 11.78
CA SER A 146 0.69 -3.34 12.86
C SER A 146 1.29 -1.96 13.05
N LEU A 147 1.58 -1.60 14.30
CA LEU A 147 2.25 -0.34 14.68
C LEU A 147 3.78 -0.48 14.79
N VAL A 148 4.31 -1.70 14.72
CA VAL A 148 5.73 -1.97 15.00
C VAL A 148 6.65 -1.60 13.83
N HIS A 149 6.10 -1.54 12.61
CA HIS A 149 6.86 -1.43 11.37
C HIS A 149 6.31 -0.32 10.46
N CYS A 150 5.84 0.81 11.01
CA CYS A 150 5.22 1.87 10.21
C CYS A 150 6.10 3.12 10.06
N CYS A 151 6.25 3.56 8.80
CA CYS A 151 6.95 4.80 8.44
C CYS A 151 6.18 6.08 8.84
N CYS A 152 4.88 6.00 9.10
CA CYS A 152 4.05 7.12 9.58
C CYS A 152 4.03 7.13 11.12
N LYS A 153 5.04 7.74 11.74
CA LYS A 153 5.04 8.07 13.19
C LYS A 153 4.49 9.46 13.43
#